data_AF-A0A9W9AC52-F1
#
_entry.id   AF-A0A9W9AC52-F1
#
_cell.length_a   1.000
_cell.length_b   1.000
_cell.length_c   1.000
_cell.angle_alpha   90.00
_cell.angle_beta   90.00
_cell.angle_gamma   90.00
#
_symmetry.space_group_name_H-M   'P 1'
#
loop_
_entity.id
_entity.type
_entity.pdbx_description
1 polymer ?
#
loop_
_entity_poly.entity_id
_entity_poly.type
_entity_poly.pdbx_seq_one_letter_code
_entity_poly.pdbx_strand_id
1 'polypeptide(L)'
;MLTNACLTLPLAFRCSIITTARRYSSLSPLPSSRARQHSQRGGQNLSERYIRLEKSLRGKEALEAEYENLHRSTLTGPSAGKNAVADNTDDTFRGLVIPEKPREPQSDECCMSGCAVCVYDLYEDSLAAYREAVAKVTATLNVMGVPESDWPWTLRSSSGVTGTERKKDVTLSVFEQMEREIQRRKQQENLVTDSVNSPSSMGSG
;
A
#
# COMPACT_ATOMS: atom_id res chain seq x y z
N MET A 1 4.44 -5.03 -72.53
CA MET A 1 4.66 -6.42 -72.98
C MET A 1 5.65 -7.03 -71.99
N LEU A 2 5.16 -7.79 -71.00
CA LEU A 2 5.22 -9.28 -70.93
C LEU A 2 6.69 -9.73 -70.87
N THR A 3 7.25 -10.36 -69.83
CA THR A 3 6.82 -11.56 -69.06
C THR A 3 7.68 -11.64 -67.77
N ASN A 4 7.11 -11.90 -66.58
CA ASN A 4 6.81 -13.20 -65.95
C ASN A 4 8.00 -14.10 -65.53
N ALA A 5 8.10 -14.28 -64.21
CA ALA A 5 8.09 -15.56 -63.47
C ALA A 5 9.38 -16.38 -63.18
N CYS A 6 9.38 -16.84 -61.92
CA CYS A 6 9.65 -18.20 -61.43
C CYS A 6 10.96 -18.52 -60.70
N LEU A 7 10.79 -18.81 -59.40
CA LEU A 7 11.68 -19.52 -58.47
C LEU A 7 12.03 -20.94 -58.99
N THR A 8 13.22 -21.46 -58.67
CA THR A 8 13.46 -22.88 -58.26
C THR A 8 14.96 -23.18 -57.97
N LEU A 9 15.22 -23.92 -56.89
CA LEU A 9 16.51 -24.56 -56.51
C LEU A 9 16.85 -25.74 -57.46
N PRO A 10 18.10 -26.27 -57.49
CA PRO A 10 18.31 -27.57 -56.83
C PRO A 10 19.73 -27.88 -56.27
N LEU A 11 19.74 -28.90 -55.40
CA LEU A 11 20.86 -29.71 -54.87
C LEU A 11 21.55 -30.57 -55.95
N ALA A 12 22.84 -30.88 -55.75
CA ALA A 12 23.53 -32.10 -56.24
C ALA A 12 24.80 -32.33 -55.39
N PHE A 13 24.83 -33.27 -54.43
CA PHE A 13 25.11 -34.71 -54.57
C PHE A 13 26.24 -35.06 -55.56
N ARG A 14 27.42 -35.41 -55.02
CA ARG A 14 28.34 -36.34 -55.67
C ARG A 14 28.79 -37.41 -54.66
N CYS A 15 28.34 -38.62 -54.94
CA CYS A 15 28.76 -39.88 -54.33
C CYS A 15 29.78 -40.52 -55.28
N SER A 16 30.90 -41.02 -54.75
CA SER A 16 31.78 -41.95 -55.47
C SER A 16 32.00 -43.20 -54.61
N ILE A 17 31.42 -44.27 -55.14
CA ILE A 17 31.51 -45.71 -54.89
C ILE A 17 33.00 -46.13 -55.08
N ILE A 18 33.63 -47.20 -54.56
CA ILE A 18 33.50 -48.69 -54.72
C ILE A 18 34.64 -49.26 -53.78
N THR A 19 34.59 -50.37 -53.01
CA THR A 19 34.81 -51.77 -53.45
C THR A 19 35.00 -52.74 -52.26
N THR A 20 34.09 -53.73 -52.16
CA THR A 20 34.15 -55.16 -51.75
C THR A 20 34.97 -55.72 -50.56
N ALA A 21 34.21 -56.38 -49.66
CA ALA A 21 34.22 -57.81 -49.28
C ALA A 21 35.25 -58.45 -48.31
N ARG A 22 34.63 -59.20 -47.36
CA ARG A 22 35.03 -60.47 -46.71
C ARG A 22 36.17 -60.48 -45.67
N ARG A 23 35.82 -60.77 -44.41
CA ARG A 23 35.88 -62.12 -43.79
C ARG A 23 35.35 -62.10 -42.34
N TYR A 24 34.63 -63.16 -42.00
CA TYR A 24 34.13 -63.45 -40.65
C TYR A 24 35.15 -64.26 -39.84
N SER A 25 35.08 -64.09 -38.52
CA SER A 25 35.51 -65.00 -37.43
C SER A 25 36.99 -65.13 -37.10
N SER A 26 37.39 -64.69 -35.90
CA SER A 26 37.63 -65.61 -34.77
C SER A 26 38.07 -64.89 -33.48
N LEU A 27 37.47 -65.34 -32.37
CA LEU A 27 38.02 -65.55 -31.02
C LEU A 27 38.62 -64.37 -30.22
N SER A 28 37.95 -64.06 -29.12
CA SER A 28 38.41 -63.29 -27.95
C SER A 28 39.75 -63.81 -27.40
N PRO A 29 40.57 -62.94 -26.80
CA PRO A 29 40.59 -62.91 -25.33
C PRO A 29 40.64 -61.50 -24.76
N LEU A 30 39.85 -61.26 -23.71
CA LEU A 30 40.00 -60.11 -22.83
C LEU A 30 41.39 -60.12 -22.18
N PRO A 31 42.11 -58.99 -22.14
CA PRO A 31 42.93 -58.66 -20.99
C PRO A 31 42.29 -57.49 -20.26
N SER A 32 41.97 -57.78 -19.00
CA SER A 32 41.66 -56.82 -17.96
C SER A 32 42.54 -55.57 -18.05
N SER A 33 41.95 -54.46 -18.45
CA SER A 33 42.26 -53.18 -17.84
C SER A 33 40.96 -52.37 -17.80
N ARG A 34 40.29 -52.39 -16.65
CA ARG A 34 39.49 -51.24 -16.24
C ARG A 34 40.49 -50.08 -16.12
N ALA A 35 40.79 -49.44 -17.24
CA ALA A 35 41.39 -48.12 -17.24
C ALA A 35 40.38 -47.25 -16.49
N ARG A 36 40.65 -47.01 -15.21
CA ARG A 36 39.96 -45.98 -14.45
C ARG A 36 40.18 -44.71 -15.25
N GLN A 37 39.17 -44.28 -16.00
CA GLN A 37 39.03 -42.87 -16.32
C GLN A 37 38.80 -42.17 -14.99
N HIS A 38 39.89 -41.94 -14.25
CA HIS A 38 39.93 -40.82 -13.34
C HIS A 38 39.77 -39.60 -14.25
N SER A 39 38.53 -39.11 -14.35
CA SER A 39 38.32 -37.72 -14.71
C SER A 39 39.26 -36.93 -13.80
N GLN A 40 40.19 -36.21 -14.44
CA GLN A 40 41.12 -35.34 -13.76
C GLN A 40 40.27 -34.39 -12.92
N ARG A 41 40.17 -34.71 -11.62
CA ARG A 41 39.58 -33.87 -10.59
C ARG A 41 40.62 -32.78 -10.31
N GLY A 42 40.88 -31.96 -11.32
CA GLY A 42 41.69 -30.76 -11.18
C GLY A 42 41.02 -29.91 -10.12
N GLY A 43 41.77 -29.56 -9.07
CA GLY A 43 41.28 -28.65 -8.04
C GLY A 43 40.71 -27.41 -8.73
N GLN A 44 39.53 -26.97 -8.31
CA GLN A 44 38.96 -25.72 -8.80
C GLN A 44 40.02 -24.63 -8.61
N ASN A 45 40.37 -23.88 -9.67
CA ASN A 45 41.31 -22.78 -9.58
C ASN A 45 40.76 -21.74 -8.60
N LEU A 46 41.24 -21.79 -7.35
CA LEU A 46 40.80 -20.87 -6.30
C LEU A 46 41.08 -19.41 -6.70
N SER A 47 42.15 -19.19 -7.45
CA SER A 47 42.50 -17.91 -8.08
C SER A 47 41.44 -17.42 -9.05
N GLU A 48 40.95 -18.27 -9.95
CA GLU A 48 39.95 -17.92 -10.95
C GLU A 48 38.57 -17.68 -10.31
N ARG A 49 38.25 -18.45 -9.27
CA ARG A 49 37.05 -18.23 -8.44
C ARG A 49 37.14 -16.90 -7.68
N TYR A 50 38.30 -16.58 -7.11
CA TYR A 50 38.55 -15.33 -6.39
C TYR A 50 38.41 -14.11 -7.31
N ILE A 51 39.04 -14.14 -8.49
CA ILE A 51 38.94 -13.06 -9.49
C ILE A 51 37.50 -12.84 -9.94
N ARG A 52 36.72 -13.91 -10.13
CA ARG A 52 35.29 -13.81 -10.48
C ARG A 52 34.48 -13.19 -9.34
N LEU A 53 34.77 -13.57 -8.10
CA LEU A 53 34.13 -13.02 -6.91
C LEU A 53 34.44 -11.53 -6.76
N GLU A 54 35.70 -11.12 -6.88
CA GLU A 54 36.11 -9.71 -6.81
C GLU A 54 35.43 -8.87 -7.89
N LYS A 55 35.34 -9.36 -9.13
CA LYS A 55 34.62 -8.67 -10.22
C LYS A 55 33.13 -8.51 -9.90
N SER A 56 32.49 -9.53 -9.31
CA SER A 56 31.08 -9.46 -8.91
C SER A 56 30.85 -8.49 -7.74
N LEU A 57 31.78 -8.44 -6.78
CA LEU A 57 31.72 -7.52 -5.64
C LEU A 57 31.90 -6.07 -6.09
N ARG A 58 32.87 -5.78 -6.96
CA ARG A 58 33.03 -4.44 -7.55
C ARG A 58 31.82 -3.99 -8.37
N GLY A 59 31.18 -4.91 -9.09
CA GLY A 59 29.93 -4.62 -9.80
C GLY A 59 28.77 -4.31 -8.85
N LYS A 60 28.67 -5.05 -7.74
CA LYS A 60 27.70 -4.80 -6.68
C LYS A 60 27.94 -3.44 -5.98
N GLU A 61 29.18 -3.12 -5.63
CA GLU A 61 29.56 -1.83 -5.04
C GLU A 61 29.23 -0.66 -5.98
N ALA A 62 29.43 -0.82 -7.30
CA ALA A 62 29.05 0.20 -8.28
C ALA A 62 27.53 0.41 -8.33
N LEU A 63 26.73 -0.66 -8.26
CA LEU A 63 25.28 -0.58 -8.20
C LEU A 63 24.78 0.00 -6.88
N GLU A 64 25.42 -0.33 -5.75
CA GLU A 64 25.11 0.26 -4.45
C GLU A 64 25.44 1.76 -4.46
N ALA A 65 26.56 2.18 -5.05
CA ALA A 65 26.89 3.59 -5.21
C ALA A 65 25.91 4.33 -6.15
N GLU A 66 25.44 3.69 -7.22
CA GLU A 66 24.40 4.21 -8.10
C GLU A 66 23.08 4.38 -7.34
N TYR A 67 22.69 3.37 -6.56
CA TYR A 67 21.51 3.42 -5.70
C TYR A 67 21.60 4.55 -4.67
N GLU A 68 22.74 4.70 -3.99
CA GLU A 68 22.97 5.77 -3.02
C GLU A 68 22.96 7.16 -3.69
N ASN A 69 23.49 7.30 -4.90
CA ASN A 69 23.40 8.55 -5.65
C ASN A 69 21.95 8.87 -6.04
N LEU A 70 21.17 7.86 -6.43
CA LEU A 70 19.76 8.01 -6.78
C LEU A 70 18.91 8.33 -5.54
N HIS A 71 19.22 7.69 -4.41
CA HIS A 71 18.62 7.96 -3.12
C HIS A 71 18.97 9.36 -2.61
N ARG A 72 20.25 9.76 -2.67
CA ARG A 72 20.69 11.13 -2.36
C ARG A 72 20.05 12.15 -3.29
N SER A 73 19.93 11.87 -4.58
CA SER A 73 19.24 12.74 -5.53
C SER A 73 17.73 12.83 -5.21
N THR A 74 17.14 11.78 -4.64
CA THR A 74 15.75 11.80 -4.15
C THR A 74 15.60 12.62 -2.86
N LEU A 75 16.63 12.62 -2.00
CA LEU A 75 16.65 13.38 -0.74
C LEU A 75 17.08 14.85 -0.90
N THR A 76 17.86 15.18 -1.94
CA THR A 76 18.46 16.52 -2.16
C THR A 76 18.00 17.22 -3.45
N GLY A 77 17.38 16.50 -4.39
CA GLY A 77 16.59 17.07 -5.48
C GLY A 77 15.14 17.32 -5.03
N PRO A 78 14.37 18.18 -5.74
CA PRO A 78 12.96 18.34 -5.44
C PRO A 78 12.28 16.96 -5.56
N SER A 79 11.64 16.55 -4.46
CA SER A 79 11.07 15.22 -4.26
C SER A 79 10.22 14.78 -5.45
N ALA A 80 10.74 13.86 -6.26
CA ALA A 80 9.98 13.18 -7.31
C ALA A 80 9.80 11.71 -6.91
N GLY A 81 9.05 11.49 -5.82
CA GLY A 81 8.53 10.17 -5.48
C GLY A 81 7.43 9.77 -6.45
N LYS A 82 7.72 8.86 -7.37
CA LYS A 82 6.74 8.29 -8.29
C LYS A 82 6.14 7.02 -7.69
N ASN A 83 5.03 7.21 -6.98
CA ASN A 83 3.85 6.36 -7.09
C ASN A 83 2.65 7.31 -7.25
N ALA A 84 2.60 7.96 -8.41
CA ALA A 84 1.48 8.77 -8.84
C ALA A 84 0.37 7.84 -9.38
N VAL A 85 -0.47 7.35 -8.47
CA VAL A 85 -1.90 7.23 -8.78
C VAL A 85 -2.49 8.60 -8.45
N ALA A 86 -3.19 9.18 -9.42
CA ALA A 86 -3.85 10.49 -9.42
C ALA A 86 -2.91 11.72 -9.48
N ASP A 87 -2.58 12.07 -10.73
CA ASP A 87 -2.60 13.43 -11.26
C ASP A 87 -3.34 14.46 -10.38
N ASN A 88 -2.59 15.26 -9.62
CA ASN A 88 -3.08 16.49 -8.99
C ASN A 88 -1.91 17.49 -8.93
N THR A 89 -2.16 18.68 -9.46
CA THR A 89 -1.28 19.84 -9.32
C THR A 89 -0.97 20.08 -7.85
N ASP A 90 0.30 19.99 -7.44
CA ASP A 90 0.75 20.18 -6.06
C ASP A 90 0.07 21.41 -5.45
N ASP A 91 -0.90 21.21 -4.55
CA ASP A 91 -1.60 22.27 -3.82
C ASP A 91 -0.65 22.82 -2.75
N THR A 92 0.40 23.48 -3.22
CA THR A 92 1.43 24.10 -2.41
C THR A 92 0.95 25.49 -2.07
N PHE A 93 0.55 25.70 -0.83
CA PHE A 93 0.11 27.00 -0.34
C PHE A 93 1.25 27.68 0.43
N ARG A 94 1.72 28.83 -0.08
CA ARG A 94 2.79 29.63 0.56
C ARG A 94 4.07 28.82 0.84
N GLY A 95 4.39 27.85 -0.02
CA GLY A 95 5.56 26.97 0.12
C GLY A 95 5.35 25.79 1.08
N LEU A 96 4.14 25.63 1.64
CA LEU A 96 3.75 24.47 2.45
C LEU A 96 2.94 23.52 1.58
N VAL A 97 3.32 22.24 1.58
CA VAL A 97 2.57 21.18 0.91
C VAL A 97 1.34 20.86 1.76
N ILE A 98 0.15 21.00 1.18
CA ILE A 98 -1.09 20.64 1.85
C ILE A 98 -1.30 19.13 1.67
N PRO A 99 -1.45 18.36 2.75
CA PRO A 99 -1.76 16.94 2.63
C PRO A 99 -3.16 16.76 2.01
N GLU A 100 -3.32 15.76 1.16
CA GLU A 100 -4.61 15.37 0.60
C GLU A 100 -5.35 14.43 1.55
N LYS A 101 -6.69 14.57 1.64
CA LYS A 101 -7.50 13.69 2.48
C LYS A 101 -7.51 12.27 1.87
N PRO A 102 -7.24 11.21 2.66
CA PRO A 102 -7.32 9.85 2.15
C PRO A 102 -8.74 9.52 1.69
N ARG A 103 -8.83 8.74 0.61
CA ARG A 103 -10.10 8.26 0.06
C ARG A 103 -10.71 7.21 0.98
N GLU A 104 -12.02 7.30 1.19
CA GLU A 104 -12.77 6.28 1.92
C GLU A 104 -12.76 4.96 1.12
N PRO A 105 -12.46 3.83 1.77
CA PRO A 105 -12.45 2.53 1.11
C PRO A 105 -13.85 2.13 0.67
N GLN A 106 -13.95 1.44 -0.47
CA GLN A 106 -15.25 0.98 -0.98
C GLN A 106 -15.70 -0.27 -0.22
N SER A 107 -17.01 -0.52 -0.19
CA SER A 107 -17.58 -1.73 0.42
C SER A 107 -17.00 -3.02 -0.16
N ASP A 108 -16.66 -2.99 -1.45
CA ASP A 108 -16.15 -4.13 -2.20
C ASP A 108 -14.70 -4.48 -1.85
N GLU A 109 -13.95 -3.54 -1.24
CA GLU A 109 -12.60 -3.76 -0.73
C GLU A 109 -12.64 -4.42 0.66
N CYS A 110 -13.77 -4.31 1.37
CA CYS A 110 -13.98 -5.00 2.63
C CYS A 110 -14.35 -6.46 2.36
N CYS A 111 -13.47 -7.38 2.74
CA CYS A 111 -13.69 -8.82 2.57
C CYS A 111 -14.86 -9.39 3.41
N MET A 112 -15.38 -8.64 4.39
CA MET A 112 -16.49 -9.01 5.30
C MET A 112 -16.35 -10.34 6.05
N SER A 113 -15.22 -11.04 5.92
CA SER A 113 -14.97 -12.39 6.48
C SER A 113 -13.85 -12.42 7.52
N GLY A 114 -13.34 -11.25 7.91
CA GLY A 114 -12.29 -11.12 8.94
C GLY A 114 -10.88 -11.33 8.39
N CYS A 115 -10.40 -10.41 7.56
CA CYS A 115 -8.98 -10.36 7.16
C CYS A 115 -8.07 -10.07 8.36
N ALA A 116 -6.79 -10.44 8.25
CA ALA A 116 -5.79 -10.16 9.27
C ALA A 116 -5.56 -8.65 9.50
N VAL A 117 -5.82 -7.81 8.48
CA VAL A 117 -5.80 -6.35 8.56
C VAL A 117 -7.10 -5.85 7.94
N CYS A 118 -7.86 -5.03 8.68
CA CYS A 118 -9.08 -4.42 8.17
C CYS A 118 -8.74 -3.19 7.33
N VAL A 119 -9.38 -3.06 6.16
CA VAL A 119 -9.19 -1.87 5.29
C VAL A 119 -9.66 -0.60 5.99
N TYR A 120 -10.69 -0.69 6.84
CA TYR A 120 -11.17 0.45 7.62
C TYR A 120 -10.15 0.88 8.68
N ASP A 121 -9.44 -0.05 9.33
CA ASP A 121 -8.39 0.28 10.30
C ASP A 121 -7.23 1.02 9.60
N LEU A 122 -6.80 0.54 8.42
CA LEU A 122 -5.80 1.24 7.60
C LEU A 122 -6.27 2.64 7.19
N TYR A 123 -7.55 2.79 6.87
CA TYR A 123 -8.12 4.09 6.57
C TYR A 123 -8.12 5.01 7.79
N GLU A 124 -8.48 4.51 8.98
CA GLU A 124 -8.42 5.28 10.23
C GLU A 124 -7.00 5.73 10.57
N ASP A 125 -6.01 4.86 10.41
CA ASP A 125 -4.60 5.20 10.57
C ASP A 125 -4.17 6.30 9.58
N SER A 126 -4.58 6.17 8.30
CA SER A 126 -4.29 7.18 7.28
C SER A 126 -4.96 8.53 7.59
N LEU A 127 -6.17 8.51 8.14
CA LEU A 127 -6.89 9.69 8.59
C LEU A 127 -6.21 10.35 9.80
N ALA A 128 -5.71 9.55 10.75
CA ALA A 128 -4.96 10.07 11.88
C ALA A 128 -3.70 10.80 11.42
N ALA A 129 -2.91 10.16 10.54
CA ALA A 129 -1.72 10.77 9.93
C ALA A 129 -2.06 12.06 9.15
N TYR A 130 -3.16 12.07 8.39
CA TYR A 130 -3.66 13.25 7.70
C TYR A 130 -3.97 14.40 8.67
N ARG A 131 -4.70 14.13 9.75
CA ARG A 131 -5.06 15.15 10.75
C ARG A 131 -3.82 15.75 11.42
N GLU A 132 -2.82 14.93 11.74
CA GLU A 132 -1.55 15.40 12.28
C GLU A 132 -0.79 16.28 11.28
N ALA A 133 -0.75 15.89 10.01
CA ALA A 133 -0.12 16.69 8.96
C ALA A 133 -0.83 18.03 8.78
N VAL A 134 -2.17 18.04 8.74
CA VAL A 134 -2.97 19.28 8.71
C VAL A 134 -2.67 20.15 9.93
N ALA A 135 -2.62 19.58 11.14
CA ALA A 135 -2.31 20.33 12.36
C ALA A 135 -0.92 21.00 12.30
N LYS A 136 0.07 20.33 11.70
CA LYS A 136 1.41 20.90 11.49
C LYS A 136 1.35 22.08 10.52
N VAL A 137 0.65 21.93 9.39
CA VAL A 137 0.51 23.01 8.38
C VAL A 137 -0.26 24.20 8.94
N THR A 138 -1.34 23.96 9.70
CA THR A 138 -2.11 25.05 10.30
C THR A 138 -1.31 25.77 11.40
N ALA A 139 -0.54 25.03 12.19
CA ALA A 139 0.38 25.63 13.16
C ALA A 139 1.44 26.51 12.49
N THR A 140 2.05 26.07 11.38
CA THR A 140 3.02 26.90 10.65
C THR A 140 2.36 28.13 10.03
N LEU A 141 1.15 28.02 9.47
CA LEU A 141 0.39 29.16 8.96
C LEU A 141 0.04 30.19 10.04
N ASN A 142 -0.32 29.72 11.23
CA ASN A 142 -0.58 30.58 12.39
C ASN A 142 0.69 31.34 12.82
N VAL A 143 1.85 30.66 12.84
CA VAL A 143 3.15 31.30 13.13
C VAL A 143 3.51 32.35 12.07
N MET A 144 3.17 32.08 10.81
CA MET A 144 3.31 33.05 9.71
C MET A 144 2.30 34.21 9.78
N GLY A 145 1.35 34.19 10.73
CA GLY A 145 0.34 35.23 10.91
C GLY A 145 -0.72 35.25 9.82
N VAL A 146 -0.96 34.12 9.13
CA VAL A 146 -1.96 34.03 8.06
C VAL A 146 -3.35 33.82 8.67
N PRO A 147 -4.31 34.74 8.49
CA PRO A 147 -5.65 34.57 9.04
C PRO A 147 -6.37 33.39 8.36
N GLU A 148 -7.26 32.73 9.10
CA GLU A 148 -8.04 31.57 8.63
C GLU A 148 -8.90 31.89 7.39
N SER A 149 -9.26 33.16 7.20
CA SER A 149 -9.97 33.69 6.03
C SER A 149 -9.22 33.54 4.72
N ASP A 150 -7.91 33.31 4.77
CA ASP A 150 -7.04 33.22 3.60
C ASP A 150 -6.64 31.77 3.31
N TRP A 151 -7.01 30.83 4.17
CA TRP A 151 -6.64 29.43 4.01
C TRP A 151 -7.43 28.80 2.86
N PRO A 152 -6.88 27.84 2.13
CA PRO A 152 -7.67 27.09 1.14
C PRO A 152 -8.85 26.36 1.80
N TRP A 153 -9.90 26.14 1.01
CA TRP A 153 -11.13 25.49 1.47
C TRP A 153 -10.87 24.08 2.03
N THR A 154 -9.85 23.36 1.55
CA THR A 154 -9.43 22.04 2.02
C THR A 154 -9.06 22.07 3.51
N LEU A 155 -8.24 23.05 3.93
CA LEU A 155 -7.84 23.21 5.33
C LEU A 155 -9.02 23.67 6.20
N ARG A 156 -9.84 24.62 5.73
CA ARG A 156 -11.03 25.10 6.46
C ARG A 156 -12.10 24.03 6.65
N SER A 157 -12.32 23.20 5.63
CA SER A 157 -13.33 22.13 5.68
C SER A 157 -12.91 21.02 6.65
N SER A 158 -11.60 20.81 6.83
CA SER A 158 -11.08 19.84 7.80
C SER A 158 -11.17 20.32 9.26
N SER A 159 -11.13 21.63 9.51
CA SER A 159 -11.22 22.20 10.86
C SER A 159 -12.64 22.17 11.44
N GLY A 160 -13.67 22.03 10.59
CA GLY A 160 -15.09 22.05 10.99
C GLY A 160 -15.61 20.84 11.78
N VAL A 161 -14.78 19.83 12.08
CA VAL A 161 -15.25 18.59 12.76
C VAL A 161 -15.62 18.82 14.24
N THR A 162 -15.17 19.93 14.86
CA THR A 162 -15.57 20.32 16.23
C THR A 162 -17.06 20.64 16.37
N GLY A 163 -17.79 20.79 15.25
CA GLY A 163 -19.23 21.02 15.25
C GLY A 163 -20.06 19.82 15.72
N THR A 164 -19.50 18.60 15.71
CA THR A 164 -20.24 17.40 16.14
C THR A 164 -20.35 17.29 17.66
N GLU A 165 -19.34 17.72 18.42
CA GLU A 165 -19.38 17.74 19.89
C GLU A 165 -20.37 18.77 20.42
N ARG A 166 -20.31 20.02 19.94
CA ARG A 166 -21.30 21.05 20.35
C ARG A 166 -22.73 20.66 20.01
N LYS A 167 -22.96 19.97 18.88
CA LYS A 167 -24.29 19.45 18.52
C LYS A 167 -24.77 18.38 19.50
N LYS A 168 -23.88 17.49 19.97
CA LYS A 168 -24.21 16.49 21.00
C LYS A 168 -24.62 17.15 22.32
N ASP A 169 -23.89 18.18 22.75
CA ASP A 169 -24.23 18.93 23.98
C ASP A 169 -25.60 19.59 23.91
N VAL A 170 -25.92 20.22 22.77
CA VAL A 170 -27.25 20.82 22.55
C VAL A 170 -28.34 19.76 22.57
N THR A 171 -28.12 18.60 21.94
CA THR A 171 -29.11 17.51 21.95
C THR A 171 -29.32 16.89 23.33
N LEU A 172 -28.25 16.75 24.13
CA LEU A 172 -28.36 16.25 25.50
C LEU A 172 -29.11 17.23 26.42
N SER A 173 -28.88 18.54 26.23
CA SER A 173 -29.60 19.59 26.97
C SER A 173 -31.12 19.55 26.73
N VAL A 174 -31.55 19.28 25.49
CA VAL A 174 -32.99 19.16 25.15
C VAL A 174 -33.62 17.94 25.82
N PHE A 175 -32.92 16.80 25.84
CA PHE A 175 -33.42 15.58 26.47
C PHE A 175 -33.55 15.74 27.99
N GLU A 176 -32.55 16.33 28.63
CA GLU A 176 -32.57 16.60 30.07
C GLU A 176 -33.72 17.55 30.46
N GLN A 177 -34.01 18.56 29.62
CA GLN A 177 -35.17 19.43 29.79
C GLN A 177 -36.50 18.66 29.75
N MET A 178 -36.62 17.72 28.82
CA MET A 178 -37.83 16.90 28.69
C MET A 178 -38.03 15.99 29.90
N GLU A 179 -36.97 15.38 30.41
CA GLU A 179 -37.05 14.49 31.58
C GLU A 179 -37.52 15.23 32.84
N ARG A 180 -37.00 16.45 33.09
CA ARG A 180 -37.45 17.29 34.21
C ARG A 180 -38.94 17.62 34.13
N GLU A 181 -39.45 17.92 32.93
CA GLU A 181 -40.87 18.24 32.74
C GLU A 181 -41.76 17.01 32.95
N ILE A 182 -41.34 15.83 32.49
CA ILE A 182 -42.06 14.57 32.74
C ILE A 182 -42.12 14.28 34.25
N GLN A 183 -41.01 14.46 34.99
CA GLN A 183 -40.98 14.26 36.43
C GLN A 183 -41.89 15.24 37.16
N ARG A 184 -41.90 16.52 36.76
CA ARG A 184 -42.79 17.55 37.33
C ARG A 184 -44.26 17.19 37.12
N ARG A 185 -44.63 16.75 35.92
CA ARG A 185 -46.00 16.29 35.62
C ARG A 185 -46.39 15.07 36.45
N LYS A 186 -45.50 14.08 36.60
CA LYS A 186 -45.73 12.91 37.47
C LYS A 186 -45.91 13.27 38.94
N GLN A 187 -45.13 14.24 39.45
CA GLN A 187 -45.28 14.72 40.82
C GLN A 187 -46.63 15.40 41.03
N GLN A 188 -47.07 16.23 40.08
CA GLN A 188 -48.40 16.85 40.15
C GLN A 188 -49.52 15.80 40.12
N GLU A 189 -49.39 14.78 39.27
CA GLU A 189 -50.35 13.68 39.19
C GLU A 189 -50.44 12.91 40.50
N ASN A 190 -49.30 12.55 41.11
CA ASN A 190 -49.26 11.90 42.43
C ASN A 190 -49.91 12.75 43.53
N LEU A 191 -49.64 14.07 43.56
CA LEU A 191 -50.27 14.97 44.55
C LEU A 191 -51.79 15.04 44.38
N VAL A 192 -52.28 15.00 43.14
CA VAL A 192 -53.72 14.95 42.86
C VAL A 192 -54.30 13.61 43.31
N THR A 193 -53.66 12.48 43.03
CA THR A 193 -54.15 11.16 43.47
C THR A 193 -54.18 11.02 44.99
N ASP A 194 -53.19 11.58 45.70
CA ASP A 194 -53.12 11.55 47.16
C ASP A 194 -54.23 12.42 47.80
N SER A 195 -54.59 13.54 47.15
CA SER A 195 -55.69 14.40 47.59
C SER A 195 -57.07 13.74 47.41
N VAL A 196 -57.24 12.92 46.35
CA VAL A 196 -58.51 12.22 46.06
C VAL A 196 -58.68 10.98 46.93
N ASN A 197 -57.60 10.29 47.32
CA ASN A 197 -57.63 9.08 48.14
C ASN A 197 -57.59 9.33 49.66
N SER A 198 -57.63 10.57 50.14
CA SER A 198 -57.72 10.86 51.57
C SER A 198 -59.14 10.58 52.09
N PRO A 199 -59.37 9.54 52.91
CA PRO A 199 -60.70 9.23 53.39
C PRO A 199 -61.14 10.33 54.37
N SER A 200 -62.24 11.01 54.05
CA SER A 200 -62.93 11.90 54.98
C SER A 200 -63.41 11.08 56.17
N SER A 201 -62.66 11.13 57.26
CA SER A 201 -63.05 10.62 58.57
C SER A 201 -64.19 11.52 59.08
N MET A 202 -65.43 11.20 58.69
CA MET A 202 -66.61 11.75 59.32
C MET A 202 -66.73 11.11 60.70
N GLY A 203 -66.53 11.92 61.74
CA GLY A 203 -66.74 11.54 63.12
C GLY A 203 -68.22 11.26 63.38
N SER A 204 -68.50 10.09 63.94
CA SER A 204 -69.80 9.78 64.54
C SER A 204 -69.73 10.09 66.03
N GLY A 205 -70.54 11.05 66.47
CA GLY A 205 -70.86 11.31 67.87
C GLY A 205 -72.01 10.44 68.36
#